data_AF-A0A167F661-F1
#
_entry.id   AF-A0A167F661-F1
#
_cell.length_a   1.000
_cell.length_b   1.000
_cell.length_c   1.000
_cell.angle_alpha   90.00
_cell.angle_beta   90.00
_cell.angle_gamma   90.00
#
_symmetry.space_group_name_H-M   'P 1'
#
loop_
_entity.id
_entity.type
_entity.pdbx_description
1 polymer ?
#
loop_
_entity_poly.entity_id
_entity_poly.type
_entity_poly.pdbx_seq_one_letter_code
_entity_poly.pdbx_strand_id
1 'polypeptide(L)'
;MSEITKVRILGSDSIHIGYGIEDHIVKEVLEFIPSSTYVLISDTNIAKFDHVEKLESKLQAACKAKNPENPARLLKYLIAPGEASKNRVTKAEIEDWMLSQGCTRDTVILAIGGGVIGDMIGYVAATFMRGIRFVQIPTSLLSMVDSSIGGKTGIDTPMGKNLVGAFWQSKRIFIDIRFLETLPEREFINGMAEVIKVSL
;
A
#
# COMPACT_ATOMS: atom_id res chain seq x y z
N MET A 1 11.21 -18.78 10.31
CA MET A 1 11.05 -17.55 9.49
C MET A 1 10.41 -17.98 8.19
N SER A 2 9.35 -17.32 7.75
CA SER A 2 8.73 -17.59 6.45
C SER A 2 9.76 -17.36 5.34
N GLU A 3 9.79 -18.24 4.35
CA GLU A 3 10.65 -18.07 3.17
C GLU A 3 10.21 -16.83 2.40
N ILE A 4 11.17 -15.93 2.10
CA ILE A 4 10.92 -14.70 1.35
C ILE A 4 11.53 -14.84 -0.04
N THR A 5 10.69 -14.83 -1.06
CA THR A 5 11.12 -14.72 -2.46
C THR A 5 11.23 -13.24 -2.82
N LYS A 6 12.35 -12.83 -3.42
CA LYS A 6 12.57 -11.47 -3.89
C LYS A 6 12.56 -11.43 -5.42
N VAL A 7 11.83 -10.48 -5.99
CA VAL A 7 11.79 -10.25 -7.44
C VAL A 7 12.30 -8.86 -7.76
N ARG A 8 13.18 -8.79 -8.76
CA ARG A 8 13.84 -7.56 -9.18
C ARG A 8 13.00 -6.81 -10.21
N ILE A 9 12.81 -5.51 -10.00
CA ILE A 9 12.17 -4.60 -10.96
C ILE A 9 12.93 -3.28 -11.00
N LEU A 10 13.15 -2.74 -12.20
CA LEU A 10 13.89 -1.51 -12.46
C LEU A 10 15.26 -1.44 -11.75
N GLY A 11 15.96 -2.59 -11.67
CA GLY A 11 17.28 -2.68 -11.09
C GLY A 11 17.34 -2.89 -9.57
N SER A 12 16.20 -2.94 -8.86
CA SER A 12 16.14 -3.15 -7.41
C SER A 12 15.27 -4.34 -7.01
N ASP A 13 15.64 -5.04 -5.93
CA ASP A 13 14.84 -6.12 -5.32
C ASP A 13 13.70 -5.54 -4.50
N SER A 14 12.73 -4.91 -5.17
CA SER A 14 11.66 -4.19 -4.48
C SER A 14 10.41 -5.02 -4.21
N ILE A 15 10.25 -6.19 -4.85
CA ILE A 15 9.09 -7.07 -4.65
C ILE A 15 9.49 -8.20 -3.71
N HIS A 16 8.83 -8.29 -2.55
CA HIS A 16 9.05 -9.32 -1.54
C HIS A 16 7.78 -10.15 -1.38
N ILE A 17 7.89 -11.46 -1.56
CA ILE A 17 6.77 -12.40 -1.59
C ILE A 17 6.96 -13.43 -0.50
N GLY A 18 5.91 -13.74 0.26
CA GLY A 18 5.90 -14.85 1.18
C GLY A 18 4.51 -15.06 1.79
N TYR A 19 4.45 -15.90 2.80
CA TYR A 19 3.23 -16.17 3.56
C TYR A 19 3.49 -15.87 5.03
N GLY A 20 2.71 -15.00 5.66
CA GLY A 20 2.98 -14.69 7.06
C GLY A 20 4.10 -13.67 7.28
N ILE A 21 4.16 -12.60 6.49
CA ILE A 21 5.39 -11.78 6.38
C ILE A 21 5.36 -10.45 7.14
N GLU A 22 4.44 -10.26 8.08
CA GLU A 22 4.28 -9.01 8.83
C GLU A 22 5.56 -8.57 9.56
N ASP A 23 6.32 -9.51 10.15
CA ASP A 23 7.59 -9.21 10.80
C ASP A 23 8.65 -8.74 9.80
N HIS A 24 8.65 -9.32 8.61
CA HIS A 24 9.54 -8.92 7.51
C HIS A 24 9.18 -7.54 6.96
N ILE A 25 7.87 -7.25 6.81
CA ILE A 25 7.39 -5.92 6.41
C ILE A 25 7.86 -4.87 7.40
N VAL A 26 7.63 -5.07 8.70
CA VAL A 26 8.01 -4.12 9.76
C VAL A 26 9.52 -3.88 9.74
N LYS A 27 10.31 -4.96 9.67
CA LYS A 27 11.77 -4.85 9.57
C LYS A 27 12.20 -4.05 8.35
N GLU A 28 11.70 -4.39 7.16
CA GLU A 28 12.09 -3.74 5.91
C GLU A 28 11.71 -2.25 5.89
N VAL A 29 10.49 -1.92 6.33
CA VAL A 29 10.01 -0.54 6.40
C VAL A 29 10.90 0.29 7.34
N LEU A 30 11.18 -0.21 8.55
CA LEU A 30 11.94 0.56 9.53
C LEU A 30 13.43 0.65 9.19
N GLU A 31 14.04 -0.41 8.68
CA GLU A 31 15.48 -0.45 8.39
C GLU A 31 15.85 0.22 7.06
N PHE A 32 15.07 -0.01 6.00
CA PHE A 32 15.43 0.43 4.64
C PHE A 32 14.62 1.63 4.14
N ILE A 33 13.53 2.01 4.83
CA ILE A 33 12.72 3.17 4.48
C ILE A 33 12.48 4.06 5.73
N PRO A 34 13.55 4.47 6.44
CA PRO A 34 13.41 5.22 7.68
C PRO A 34 12.68 6.55 7.46
N SER A 35 11.77 6.85 8.38
CA SER A 35 10.93 8.05 8.40
C SER A 35 10.58 8.43 9.83
N SER A 36 10.36 9.72 10.10
CA SER A 36 9.74 10.16 11.36
C SER A 36 8.24 9.90 11.40
N THR A 37 7.58 9.77 10.24
CA THR A 37 6.13 9.54 10.13
C THR A 37 5.81 8.46 9.09
N TYR A 38 5.06 7.45 9.52
CA TYR A 38 4.45 6.44 8.68
C TYR A 38 2.93 6.63 8.66
N VAL A 39 2.31 6.49 7.49
CA VAL A 39 0.87 6.63 7.31
C VAL A 39 0.33 5.35 6.71
N LEU A 40 -0.47 4.61 7.46
CA LEU A 40 -1.19 3.43 6.98
C LEU A 40 -2.52 3.87 6.36
N ILE A 41 -2.73 3.55 5.09
CA ILE A 41 -3.97 3.87 4.40
C ILE A 41 -4.58 2.59 3.83
N SER A 42 -5.85 2.36 4.15
CA SER A 42 -6.62 1.18 3.75
C SER A 42 -8.10 1.53 3.58
N ASP A 43 -8.93 0.56 3.24
CA ASP A 43 -10.39 0.70 3.27
C ASP A 43 -11.00 0.03 4.51
N THR A 44 -12.25 0.37 4.79
CA THR A 44 -12.96 -0.13 5.98
C THR A 44 -13.32 -1.62 5.93
N ASN A 45 -13.23 -2.30 4.78
CA ASN A 45 -13.42 -3.75 4.70
C ASN A 45 -12.12 -4.47 5.05
N ILE A 46 -11.01 -4.06 4.46
CA ILE A 46 -9.69 -4.68 4.65
C ILE A 46 -9.15 -4.44 6.06
N ALA A 47 -9.37 -3.24 6.61
CA ALA A 47 -8.86 -2.86 7.92
C ALA A 47 -9.43 -3.67 9.11
N LYS A 48 -10.48 -4.47 8.89
CA LYS A 48 -11.11 -5.32 9.90
C LYS A 48 -10.41 -6.67 10.09
N PHE A 49 -9.54 -7.08 9.17
CA PHE A 49 -8.91 -8.38 9.24
C PHE A 49 -7.71 -8.39 10.18
N ASP A 50 -7.60 -9.47 10.96
CA ASP A 50 -6.54 -9.66 11.98
C ASP A 50 -5.12 -9.43 11.46
N HIS A 51 -4.84 -9.79 10.20
CA HIS A 51 -3.50 -9.62 9.65
C HIS A 51 -3.12 -8.15 9.44
N VAL A 52 -4.10 -7.25 9.20
CA VAL A 52 -3.87 -5.80 9.12
C VAL A 52 -3.64 -5.22 10.51
N GLU A 53 -4.48 -5.60 11.47
CA GLU A 53 -4.35 -5.17 12.87
C GLU A 53 -3.02 -5.65 13.48
N LYS A 54 -2.60 -6.88 13.19
CA LYS A 54 -1.30 -7.43 13.62
C LYS A 54 -0.14 -6.63 13.01
N LEU A 55 -0.20 -6.29 11.73
CA LEU A 55 0.83 -5.48 11.08
C LEU A 55 0.91 -4.07 11.70
N GLU A 56 -0.23 -3.41 11.90
CA GLU A 56 -0.32 -2.10 12.56
C GLU A 56 0.29 -2.13 13.97
N SER A 57 -0.14 -3.11 14.78
CA SER A 57 0.33 -3.28 16.16
C SER A 57 1.84 -3.55 16.24
N LYS A 58 2.35 -4.43 15.38
CA LYS A 58 3.79 -4.75 15.30
C LYS A 58 4.60 -3.55 14.83
N LEU A 59 4.13 -2.82 13.82
CA LEU A 59 4.80 -1.62 13.33
C LEU A 59 4.86 -0.56 14.43
N GLN A 60 3.77 -0.33 15.16
CA GLN A 60 3.74 0.63 16.25
C GLN A 60 4.66 0.24 17.42
N ALA A 61 4.66 -1.03 17.82
CA ALA A 61 5.57 -1.54 18.84
C ALA A 61 7.04 -1.39 18.41
N ALA A 62 7.35 -1.70 17.15
CA ALA A 62 8.70 -1.59 16.62
C ALA A 62 9.17 -0.14 16.47
N CYS A 63 8.30 0.80 16.10
CA CYS A 63 8.60 2.24 16.12
C CYS A 63 9.01 2.71 17.53
N LYS A 64 8.29 2.26 18.57
CA LYS A 64 8.60 2.57 19.97
C LYS A 64 9.91 1.93 20.43
N ALA A 65 10.14 0.67 20.07
CA ALA A 65 11.34 -0.05 20.46
C ALA A 65 12.61 0.51 19.79
N LYS A 66 12.50 0.97 18.53
CA LYS A 66 13.64 1.47 17.75
C LYS A 66 14.18 2.81 18.26
N ASN A 67 13.31 3.71 18.74
CA ASN A 67 13.70 4.97 19.35
C ASN A 67 12.73 5.36 20.47
N PRO A 68 12.98 4.91 21.71
CA PRO A 68 12.08 5.18 22.83
C PRO A 68 11.91 6.66 23.18
N GLU A 69 12.96 7.48 22.98
CA GLU A 69 12.94 8.90 23.32
C GLU A 69 12.17 9.75 22.30
N ASN A 70 12.22 9.35 21.02
CA ASN A 70 11.49 10.02 19.95
C ASN A 70 11.02 9.01 18.88
N PRO A 71 9.95 8.24 19.18
CA PRO A 71 9.50 7.19 18.30
C PRO A 71 8.88 7.75 17.03
N ALA A 72 9.08 7.06 15.91
CA ALA A 72 8.39 7.41 14.68
C ALA A 72 6.86 7.31 14.87
N ARG A 73 6.14 8.30 14.36
CA ARG A 73 4.68 8.36 14.42
C ARG A 73 4.09 7.35 13.44
N LEU A 74 3.05 6.63 13.88
CA LEU A 74 2.19 5.85 13.00
C LEU A 74 0.79 6.47 12.99
N LEU A 75 0.35 6.90 11.82
CA LEU A 75 -1.00 7.42 11.59
C LEU A 75 -1.80 6.43 10.76
N LYS A 76 -3.12 6.43 10.91
CA LYS A 76 -4.04 5.57 10.16
C LYS A 76 -5.17 6.38 9.54
N TYR A 77 -5.46 6.11 8.27
CA TYR A 77 -6.60 6.69 7.57
C TYR A 77 -7.35 5.60 6.81
N LEU A 78 -8.67 5.61 6.90
CA LEU A 78 -9.54 4.64 6.24
C LEU A 78 -10.47 5.34 5.27
N ILE A 79 -10.56 4.81 4.06
CA ILE A 79 -11.53 5.27 3.05
C ILE A 79 -12.68 4.29 2.88
N ALA A 80 -13.74 4.72 2.20
CA ALA A 80 -14.80 3.82 1.77
C ALA A 80 -14.25 2.78 0.76
N PRO A 81 -14.73 1.52 0.78
CA PRO A 81 -14.28 0.50 -0.15
C PRO A 81 -14.85 0.70 -1.56
N GLY A 82 -14.13 0.18 -2.56
CA GLY A 82 -14.61 0.10 -3.95
C GLY A 82 -14.19 1.28 -4.85
N GLU A 83 -14.41 1.12 -6.15
CA GLU A 83 -13.95 2.05 -7.20
C GLU A 83 -14.50 3.47 -7.04
N ALA A 84 -15.66 3.62 -6.40
CA ALA A 84 -16.27 4.93 -6.18
C ALA A 84 -15.36 5.87 -5.37
N SER A 85 -14.51 5.33 -4.50
CA SER A 85 -13.50 6.09 -3.76
C SER A 85 -12.32 6.55 -4.61
N LYS A 86 -12.20 6.05 -5.84
CA LYS A 86 -11.07 6.33 -6.72
C LYS A 86 -11.24 7.64 -7.50
N ASN A 87 -11.48 8.74 -6.79
CA ASN A 87 -11.88 10.01 -7.38
C ASN A 87 -11.07 11.20 -6.82
N ARG A 88 -11.28 12.40 -7.40
CA ARG A 88 -10.58 13.63 -6.98
C ARG A 88 -10.88 14.07 -5.55
N VAL A 89 -12.12 13.86 -5.08
CA VAL A 89 -12.57 14.26 -3.75
C VAL A 89 -11.85 13.45 -2.69
N THR A 90 -11.89 12.12 -2.79
CA THR A 90 -11.21 11.24 -1.84
C THR A 90 -9.70 11.47 -1.82
N LYS A 91 -9.09 11.73 -2.99
CA LYS A 91 -7.67 12.14 -3.05
C LYS A 91 -7.41 13.40 -2.21
N ALA A 92 -8.23 14.44 -2.40
CA ALA A 92 -8.09 15.70 -1.67
C ALA A 92 -8.32 15.51 -0.16
N GLU A 93 -9.32 14.72 0.24
CA GLU A 93 -9.59 14.40 1.65
C GLU A 93 -8.39 13.75 2.34
N ILE A 94 -7.72 12.80 1.66
CA ILE A 94 -6.50 12.17 2.18
C ILE A 94 -5.37 13.21 2.31
N GLU A 95 -5.15 14.03 1.28
CA GLU A 95 -4.08 15.04 1.28
C GLU A 95 -4.29 16.09 2.38
N ASP A 96 -5.50 16.62 2.50
CA ASP A 96 -5.88 17.60 3.53
C ASP A 96 -5.76 17.02 4.93
N TRP A 97 -6.18 15.77 5.12
CA TRP A 97 -5.98 15.07 6.39
C TRP A 97 -4.49 14.90 6.70
N MET A 98 -3.67 14.46 5.75
CA MET A 98 -2.22 14.30 5.96
C MET A 98 -1.54 15.63 6.34
N LEU A 99 -1.94 16.74 5.68
CA LEU A 99 -1.47 18.09 6.02
C LEU A 99 -1.91 18.51 7.43
N SER A 100 -3.17 18.23 7.81
CA SER A 100 -3.69 18.53 9.16
C SER A 100 -2.94 17.80 10.27
N GLN A 101 -2.39 16.61 9.97
CA GLN A 101 -1.57 15.84 10.91
C GLN A 101 -0.10 16.31 10.94
N GLY A 102 0.27 17.29 10.13
CA GLY A 102 1.66 17.76 10.02
C GLY A 102 2.59 16.76 9.33
N CYS A 103 2.09 15.96 8.38
CA CYS A 103 2.97 15.12 7.56
C CYS A 103 3.91 15.99 6.71
N THR A 104 5.16 15.55 6.55
CA THR A 104 6.20 16.29 5.81
C THR A 104 6.72 15.46 4.63
N ARG A 105 7.71 15.98 3.89
CA ARG A 105 8.34 15.24 2.77
C ARG A 105 9.02 13.94 3.19
N ASP A 106 9.32 13.77 4.47
CA ASP A 106 9.91 12.52 4.95
C ASP A 106 8.90 11.37 4.99
N THR A 107 7.60 11.67 4.94
CA THR A 107 6.55 10.69 5.23
C THR A 107 6.61 9.48 4.31
N VAL A 108 6.29 8.32 4.88
CA VAL A 108 6.19 7.05 4.15
C VAL A 108 4.76 6.55 4.26
N ILE A 109 4.09 6.39 3.12
CA ILE A 109 2.74 5.80 3.10
C ILE A 109 2.84 4.28 2.94
N LEU A 110 2.06 3.53 3.71
CA LEU A 110 1.82 2.10 3.52
C LEU A 110 0.42 1.94 2.93
N ALA A 111 0.34 1.62 1.63
CA ALA A 111 -0.92 1.37 0.93
C ALA A 111 -1.32 -0.09 1.13
N ILE A 112 -2.35 -0.35 1.95
CA ILE A 112 -2.84 -1.69 2.27
C ILE A 112 -4.20 -1.89 1.64
N GLY A 113 -4.28 -2.63 0.53
CA GLY A 113 -5.54 -2.91 -0.12
C GLY A 113 -5.37 -3.51 -1.52
N GLY A 114 -6.48 -3.60 -2.25
CA GLY A 114 -6.47 -3.98 -3.67
C GLY A 114 -6.04 -2.83 -4.58
N GLY A 115 -6.30 -2.97 -5.89
CA GLY A 115 -5.87 -2.01 -6.90
C GLY A 115 -6.41 -0.59 -6.73
N VAL A 116 -7.63 -0.43 -6.18
CA VAL A 116 -8.19 0.89 -5.88
C VAL A 116 -7.32 1.65 -4.87
N ILE A 117 -6.97 1.02 -3.75
CA ILE A 117 -6.09 1.60 -2.74
C ILE A 117 -4.71 1.84 -3.34
N GLY A 118 -4.15 0.84 -4.02
CA GLY A 118 -2.81 0.95 -4.61
C GLY A 118 -2.67 2.14 -5.57
N ASP A 119 -3.63 2.32 -6.48
CA ASP A 119 -3.61 3.41 -7.46
C ASP A 119 -3.86 4.77 -6.82
N MET A 120 -4.86 4.87 -5.94
CA MET A 120 -5.21 6.13 -5.27
C MET A 120 -4.04 6.61 -4.40
N ILE A 121 -3.54 5.73 -3.54
CA ILE A 121 -2.51 6.09 -2.57
C ILE A 121 -1.16 6.29 -3.23
N GLY A 122 -0.86 5.53 -4.28
CA GLY A 122 0.30 5.81 -5.13
C GLY A 122 0.23 7.21 -5.76
N TYR A 123 -0.95 7.66 -6.19
CA TYR A 123 -1.12 8.98 -6.78
C TYR A 123 -1.07 10.10 -5.74
N VAL A 124 -1.66 9.89 -4.55
CA VAL A 124 -1.45 10.78 -3.38
C VAL A 124 0.05 10.90 -3.09
N ALA A 125 0.78 9.78 -3.01
CA ALA A 125 2.22 9.79 -2.74
C ALA A 125 3.03 10.52 -3.83
N ALA A 126 2.60 10.43 -5.10
CA ALA A 126 3.24 11.10 -6.21
C ALA A 126 3.13 12.63 -6.14
N THR A 127 2.01 13.15 -5.64
CA THR A 127 1.73 14.60 -5.63
C THR A 127 1.92 15.27 -4.28
N PHE A 128 1.77 14.54 -3.18
CA PHE A 128 1.90 15.08 -1.84
C PHE A 128 3.30 15.69 -1.65
N MET A 129 3.36 17.00 -1.39
CA MET A 129 4.60 17.78 -1.35
C MET A 129 5.56 17.53 -2.53
N ARG A 130 5.01 17.33 -3.73
CA ARG A 130 5.73 17.00 -4.98
C ARG A 130 6.45 15.65 -4.96
N GLY A 131 5.96 14.71 -4.17
CA GLY A 131 6.46 13.34 -4.14
C GLY A 131 7.02 12.96 -2.79
N ILE A 132 6.46 11.89 -2.23
CA ILE A 132 6.93 11.21 -1.02
C ILE A 132 7.04 9.70 -1.24
N ARG A 133 7.68 9.01 -0.31
CA ARG A 133 7.91 7.57 -0.40
C ARG A 133 6.64 6.82 -0.04
N PHE A 134 6.41 5.69 -0.69
CA PHE A 134 5.35 4.77 -0.28
C PHE A 134 5.73 3.32 -0.59
N VAL A 135 5.00 2.39 0.01
CA VAL A 135 5.08 0.95 -0.23
C VAL A 135 3.69 0.40 -0.54
N GLN A 136 3.65 -0.64 -1.37
CA GLN A 136 2.43 -1.39 -1.68
C GLN A 136 2.36 -2.64 -0.81
N ILE A 137 1.19 -2.92 -0.24
CA ILE A 137 0.86 -4.16 0.47
C ILE A 137 -0.44 -4.68 -0.16
N PRO A 138 -0.35 -5.31 -1.36
CA PRO A 138 -1.52 -5.77 -2.11
C PRO A 138 -2.31 -6.85 -1.35
N THR A 139 -3.63 -6.71 -1.31
CA THR A 139 -4.52 -7.64 -0.59
C THR A 139 -5.48 -8.41 -1.50
N SER A 140 -5.57 -8.06 -2.79
CA SER A 140 -6.32 -8.82 -3.80
C SER A 140 -5.39 -9.50 -4.79
N LEU A 141 -5.83 -10.63 -5.37
CA LEU A 141 -5.05 -11.34 -6.38
C LEU A 141 -4.67 -10.44 -7.55
N LEU A 142 -5.63 -9.65 -8.07
CA LEU A 142 -5.41 -8.66 -9.12
C LEU A 142 -4.25 -7.70 -8.77
N SER A 143 -4.24 -7.19 -7.54
CA SER A 143 -3.19 -6.26 -7.12
C SER A 143 -1.84 -6.92 -6.93
N MET A 144 -1.79 -8.19 -6.53
CA MET A 144 -0.54 -8.94 -6.37
C MET A 144 0.14 -9.22 -7.71
N VAL A 145 -0.64 -9.45 -8.78
CA VAL A 145 -0.10 -9.90 -10.09
C VAL A 145 -0.02 -8.79 -11.14
N ASP A 146 -0.71 -7.66 -10.95
CA ASP A 146 -0.71 -6.56 -11.93
C ASP A 146 -0.60 -5.20 -11.25
N SER A 147 -1.66 -4.71 -10.60
CA SER A 147 -1.80 -3.27 -10.31
C SER A 147 -0.79 -2.70 -9.32
N SER A 148 -0.23 -3.50 -8.40
CA SER A 148 0.81 -3.00 -7.49
C SER A 148 2.18 -2.84 -8.15
N ILE A 149 2.38 -3.42 -9.34
CA ILE A 149 3.66 -3.51 -10.04
C ILE A 149 3.74 -2.45 -11.14
N GLY A 150 4.90 -1.82 -11.29
CA GLY A 150 5.19 -0.90 -12.39
C GLY A 150 4.86 0.57 -12.12
N GLY A 151 4.33 0.90 -10.94
CA GLY A 151 4.19 2.29 -10.46
C GLY A 151 3.21 3.14 -11.25
N LYS A 152 2.27 2.52 -11.98
CA LYS A 152 1.12 3.24 -12.55
C LYS A 152 0.16 3.56 -11.42
N THR A 153 -0.21 4.83 -11.28
CA THR A 153 -1.11 5.31 -10.23
C THR A 153 -2.09 6.29 -10.84
N GLY A 154 -3.29 6.38 -10.30
CA GLY A 154 -4.28 7.28 -10.88
C GLY A 154 -5.65 7.20 -10.24
N ILE A 155 -6.52 8.04 -10.77
CA ILE A 155 -7.91 8.20 -10.36
C ILE A 155 -8.82 8.25 -11.58
N ASP A 156 -10.08 7.93 -11.32
CA ASP A 156 -11.12 7.94 -12.31
C ASP A 156 -11.74 9.34 -12.42
N THR A 157 -12.33 9.58 -13.58
CA THR A 157 -13.13 10.77 -13.85
C THR A 157 -14.45 10.34 -14.48
N PRO A 158 -15.46 11.22 -14.57
CA PRO A 158 -16.70 10.89 -15.29
C PRO A 158 -16.48 10.47 -16.75
N MET A 159 -15.33 10.81 -17.34
CA MET A 159 -14.98 10.47 -18.72
C MET A 159 -14.34 9.08 -18.88
N GLY A 160 -13.94 8.43 -17.78
CA GLY A 160 -13.30 7.11 -17.85
C GLY A 160 -12.31 6.83 -16.72
N LYS A 161 -11.77 5.61 -16.77
CA LYS A 161 -10.87 5.07 -15.75
C LYS A 161 -9.43 5.52 -15.94
N ASN A 162 -8.73 5.77 -14.84
CA ASN A 162 -7.29 6.06 -14.81
C ASN A 162 -6.83 7.21 -15.73
N LEU A 163 -7.72 8.15 -16.06
CA LEU A 163 -7.41 9.23 -17.01
C LEU A 163 -6.52 10.32 -16.40
N VAL A 164 -6.46 10.41 -15.07
CA VAL A 164 -5.62 11.36 -14.35
C VAL A 164 -4.77 10.60 -13.35
N GLY A 165 -3.45 10.74 -13.41
CA GLY A 165 -2.55 9.96 -12.58
C GLY A 165 -1.09 10.31 -12.79
N ALA A 166 -0.21 9.47 -12.27
CA ALA A 166 1.24 9.63 -12.39
C ALA A 166 1.94 8.27 -12.42
N PHE A 167 3.14 8.25 -13.01
CA PHE A 167 4.07 7.15 -12.81
C PHE A 167 4.91 7.42 -11.56
N TRP A 168 4.68 6.64 -10.49
CA TRP A 168 5.37 6.78 -9.21
C TRP A 168 5.71 5.40 -8.62
N GLN A 169 6.99 5.06 -8.60
CA GLN A 169 7.44 3.75 -8.16
C GLN A 169 7.43 3.64 -6.63
N SER A 170 6.78 2.60 -6.11
CA SER A 170 6.86 2.24 -4.69
C SER A 170 8.28 1.81 -4.31
N LYS A 171 8.69 2.07 -3.07
CA LYS A 171 10.00 1.63 -2.57
C LYS A 171 10.06 0.12 -2.32
N ARG A 172 8.93 -0.48 -1.96
CA ARG A 172 8.73 -1.92 -1.77
C ARG A 172 7.31 -2.30 -2.15
N ILE A 173 7.15 -3.54 -2.59
CA ILE A 173 5.88 -4.23 -2.81
C ILE A 173 5.94 -5.49 -1.96
N PHE A 174 5.07 -5.62 -0.96
CA PHE A 174 5.04 -6.75 -0.05
C PHE A 174 3.82 -7.63 -0.32
N ILE A 175 4.05 -8.75 -0.99
CA ILE A 175 3.01 -9.73 -1.33
C ILE A 175 2.95 -10.77 -0.21
N ASP A 176 2.01 -10.60 0.72
CA ASP A 176 1.66 -11.64 1.70
C ASP A 176 0.50 -12.48 1.17
N ILE A 177 0.77 -13.73 0.79
CA ILE A 177 -0.22 -14.63 0.19
C ILE A 177 -1.40 -14.90 1.14
N ARG A 178 -1.22 -14.75 2.45
CA ARG A 178 -2.28 -14.95 3.45
C ARG A 178 -3.47 -14.00 3.29
N PHE A 179 -3.31 -12.83 2.64
CA PHE A 179 -4.45 -11.96 2.31
C PHE A 179 -5.50 -12.64 1.44
N LEU A 180 -5.11 -13.65 0.64
CA LEU A 180 -6.02 -14.39 -0.23
C LEU A 180 -6.97 -15.32 0.54
N GLU A 181 -6.67 -15.67 1.79
CA GLU A 181 -7.53 -16.55 2.62
C GLU A 181 -8.88 -15.91 2.96
N THR A 182 -8.89 -14.58 3.04
CA THR A 182 -10.09 -13.79 3.35
C THR A 182 -10.67 -13.08 2.12
N LEU A 183 -10.07 -13.26 0.95
CA LEU A 183 -10.51 -12.62 -0.28
C LEU A 183 -11.80 -13.29 -0.78
N PRO A 184 -12.87 -12.51 -1.05
CA PRO A 184 -14.09 -13.09 -1.62
C PRO A 184 -13.82 -13.81 -2.94
N GLU A 185 -14.48 -14.94 -3.17
CA GLU A 185 -14.31 -15.78 -4.37
C GLU A 185 -14.45 -14.97 -5.67
N ARG A 186 -15.42 -14.06 -5.73
CA ARG A 186 -15.61 -13.17 -6.89
C ARG A 186 -14.37 -12.33 -7.19
N GLU A 187 -13.69 -11.81 -6.17
CA GLU A 187 -12.48 -10.99 -6.34
C GLU A 187 -11.25 -11.86 -6.68
N PHE A 188 -11.22 -13.11 -6.21
CA PHE A 188 -10.22 -14.08 -6.66
C PHE A 188 -10.38 -14.37 -8.15
N ILE A 189 -11.60 -14.69 -8.61
CA ILE A 189 -11.90 -14.94 -10.03
C ILE A 189 -11.59 -13.70 -10.88
N ASN A 190 -11.90 -12.49 -10.38
CA ASN A 190 -11.55 -11.23 -11.02
C ASN A 190 -10.03 -11.14 -11.25
N GLY A 191 -9.22 -11.41 -10.23
CA GLY A 191 -7.76 -11.41 -10.35
C GLY A 191 -7.20 -12.48 -11.29
N MET A 192 -7.87 -13.64 -11.42
CA MET A 192 -7.44 -14.69 -12.34
C MET A 192 -7.47 -14.25 -13.81
N ALA A 193 -8.31 -13.28 -14.18
CA ALA A 193 -8.31 -12.72 -15.54
C ALA A 193 -6.94 -12.12 -15.89
N GLU A 194 -6.31 -11.42 -14.95
CA GLU A 194 -4.98 -10.83 -15.18
C GLU A 194 -3.87 -11.87 -15.19
N VAL A 195 -4.00 -12.94 -14.39
CA VAL A 195 -3.07 -14.09 -14.45
C VAL A 195 -3.10 -14.74 -15.83
N ILE A 196 -4.30 -15.01 -16.35
CA ILE A 196 -4.48 -15.61 -17.68
C ILE A 196 -3.94 -14.67 -18.76
N LYS A 197 -4.26 -13.37 -18.69
CA LYS A 197 -3.75 -12.36 -19.63
C LYS A 197 -2.23 -12.39 -19.74
N VAL A 198 -1.51 -12.52 -18.63
CA VAL A 198 -0.03 -12.54 -18.61
C VAL A 198 0.55 -13.85 -19.13
N SER A 199 -0.22 -14.95 -19.07
CA SER A 199 0.21 -16.27 -19.56
C SER A 199 0.04 -16.47 -21.06
N LEU A 200 -0.79 -15.65 -21.71
CA LEU A 200 -1.08 -15.66 -23.15
C LEU A 200 -0.11 -14.75 -23.92
#